data_AF-A0A7S1JBJ4-F1
#
_entry.id   AF-A0A7S1JBJ4-F1
#
_cell.length_a   1.000
_cell.length_b   1.000
_cell.length_c   1.000
_cell.angle_alpha   90.00
_cell.angle_beta   90.00
_cell.angle_gamma   90.00
#
_symmetry.space_group_name_H-M   'P 1'
#
loop_
_entity.id
_entity.type
_entity.pdbx_description
1 polymer ?
#
loop_
_entity_poly.entity_id
_entity_poly.type
_entity_poly.pdbx_seq_one_letter_code
_entity_poly.pdbx_strand_id
1 'polypeptide(L)'
;HTLPPLPARSALSVECVEGAVLRAPRTLLLDGVDLRLVGCTIIGKGRAIQGHDSCIQVIASTFTGGGVRLWYGSHTNPRPCGSRPYISNAFYYSTFQNIANGGSGGAVALHFGLGLKGIPATAFHSVSFENISTGRSGGAVSIIYRDDTQSASAIFVNTSFRHTACALAGGAVSLWYGRAAHACRATFREVDFNVTTARQSGGAVSLRYGGPVQKDSHVFRGVRFIQTQAGRNGGALSLVYSSGAHGSETSFSGAYFEQVRSTSGGGALFLYQPLDRLRRGRCLSPWAYEGLGTYPTFRYKTQVWIQQSQFWEVGCVAQSCSGGVLFAIGGNVTVLDTTFSHRLPGPSAGLYGGVFYLGRSAALTLANVSVDQGRARPSERGQLLYSDSLGPLDIGAGTVLIAGRKQEEQTVLEVVQGGVVRWDPAASVECPVGWWVENLSAPQPHIYPLVLDYSQDTDCRMNVSLQLFKCSACQPSHYSLALDRFSTSSPPRRSHDEVCHPCPYGAECTGGGRGLQ
;
A
#
# COMPACT_ATOMS: atom_id res chain seq x y z
N HIS A 1 29.50 -32.87 -8.83
CA HIS A 1 29.17 -34.30 -8.85
C HIS A 1 27.71 -34.47 -9.25
N THR A 2 27.43 -35.26 -10.28
CA THR A 2 26.07 -35.69 -10.63
C THR A 2 25.69 -36.84 -9.72
N LEU A 3 24.62 -36.69 -8.94
CA LEU A 3 24.03 -37.80 -8.19
C LEU A 3 23.47 -38.82 -9.20
N PRO A 4 23.59 -40.13 -8.94
CA PRO A 4 22.86 -41.12 -9.73
C PRO A 4 21.35 -40.85 -9.66
N PRO A 5 20.58 -41.20 -10.71
CA PRO A 5 19.14 -41.00 -10.71
C PRO A 5 18.53 -41.72 -9.50
N LEU A 6 17.98 -40.95 -8.55
CA LEU A 6 17.25 -41.49 -7.42
C LEU A 6 15.90 -42.04 -7.93
N PRO A 7 15.36 -43.12 -7.32
CA PRO A 7 14.04 -43.58 -7.67
C PRO A 7 13.03 -42.45 -7.46
N ALA A 8 12.09 -42.30 -8.40
CA ALA A 8 10.98 -41.38 -8.24
C ALA A 8 10.34 -41.59 -6.86
N ARG A 9 10.06 -40.51 -6.12
CA ARG A 9 9.49 -40.52 -4.75
C ARG A 9 10.49 -40.75 -3.60
N SER A 10 11.77 -40.47 -3.80
CA SER A 10 12.76 -40.49 -2.72
C SER A 10 12.82 -39.14 -1.98
N ALA A 11 13.11 -39.17 -0.67
CA ALA A 11 13.48 -37.97 0.09
C ALA A 11 15.01 -37.92 0.22
N LEU A 12 15.61 -36.79 -0.13
CA LEU A 12 17.03 -36.51 0.03
C LEU A 12 17.21 -35.50 1.17
N SER A 13 17.78 -35.97 2.28
CA SER A 13 18.22 -35.08 3.36
C SER A 13 19.73 -34.89 3.27
N VAL A 14 20.16 -33.65 3.14
CA VAL A 14 21.58 -33.27 3.16
C VAL A 14 21.81 -32.41 4.39
N GLU A 15 22.56 -32.97 5.33
CA GLU A 15 23.04 -32.25 6.49
C GLU A 15 24.51 -31.92 6.27
N CYS A 16 24.81 -30.63 6.24
CA CYS A 16 26.15 -30.11 6.07
C CYS A 16 26.79 -29.93 7.45
N VAL A 17 28.01 -30.45 7.62
CA VAL A 17 28.84 -30.09 8.77
C VAL A 17 29.18 -28.60 8.71
N GLU A 18 29.41 -27.99 9.88
CA GLU A 18 29.71 -26.57 9.98
C GLU A 18 30.86 -26.17 9.04
N GLY A 19 30.64 -25.13 8.23
CA GLY A 19 31.58 -24.66 7.21
C GLY A 19 31.59 -25.45 5.90
N ALA A 20 30.77 -26.50 5.73
CA ALA A 20 30.72 -27.21 4.46
C ALA A 20 30.12 -26.35 3.34
N VAL A 21 30.83 -26.32 2.20
CA VAL A 21 30.46 -25.54 1.02
C VAL A 21 30.03 -26.47 -0.11
N LEU A 22 28.74 -26.44 -0.44
CA LEU A 22 28.18 -27.04 -1.64
C LEU A 22 28.38 -26.09 -2.81
N ARG A 23 29.44 -26.32 -3.60
CA ARG A 23 29.61 -25.64 -4.87
C ARG A 23 28.71 -26.29 -5.91
N ALA A 24 27.75 -25.52 -6.42
CA ALA A 24 26.88 -25.89 -7.52
C ALA A 24 27.36 -25.16 -8.80
N PRO A 25 28.45 -25.61 -9.45
CA PRO A 25 28.93 -24.99 -10.69
C PRO A 25 27.92 -25.15 -11.83
N ARG A 26 27.01 -26.11 -11.71
CA ARG A 26 25.80 -26.29 -12.52
C ARG A 26 24.60 -26.43 -11.58
N THR A 27 23.42 -26.12 -12.10
CA THR A 27 22.15 -26.23 -11.38
C THR A 27 21.94 -27.65 -10.84
N LEU A 28 21.62 -27.78 -9.55
CA LEU A 28 21.12 -29.03 -8.99
C LEU A 28 19.67 -29.25 -9.47
N LEU A 29 19.44 -30.30 -10.25
CA LEU A 29 18.13 -30.67 -10.76
C LEU A 29 17.47 -31.69 -9.82
N LEU A 30 16.28 -31.36 -9.32
CA LEU A 30 15.43 -32.24 -8.51
C LEU A 30 14.19 -32.60 -9.34
N ASP A 31 13.88 -33.87 -9.50
CA ASP A 31 12.66 -34.28 -10.20
C ASP A 31 11.91 -35.32 -9.37
N GLY A 32 10.81 -34.88 -8.74
CA GLY A 32 10.03 -35.69 -7.81
C GLY A 32 10.79 -36.15 -6.56
N VAL A 33 11.81 -35.39 -6.13
CA VAL A 33 12.66 -35.66 -4.95
C VAL A 33 12.48 -34.54 -3.93
N ASP A 34 12.07 -34.91 -2.71
CA ASP A 34 11.94 -33.95 -1.62
C ASP A 34 13.34 -33.64 -1.07
N LEU A 35 13.72 -32.36 -1.03
CA LEU A 35 15.04 -31.94 -0.59
C LEU A 35 14.95 -31.26 0.78
N ARG A 36 15.68 -31.79 1.75
CA ARG A 36 15.95 -31.13 3.04
C ARG A 36 17.41 -30.72 3.11
N LEU A 37 17.67 -29.43 3.31
CA LEU A 37 19.00 -28.85 3.49
C LEU A 37 19.12 -28.30 4.91
N VAL A 38 20.17 -28.70 5.63
CA VAL A 38 20.45 -28.22 6.99
C VAL A 38 21.91 -27.79 7.09
N GLY A 39 22.14 -26.54 7.50
CA GLY A 39 23.50 -26.05 7.80
C GLY A 39 24.40 -25.81 6.59
N CYS A 40 23.85 -25.76 5.38
CA CYS A 40 24.65 -25.77 4.15
C CYS A 40 25.01 -24.36 3.67
N THR A 41 26.25 -24.15 3.23
CA THR A 41 26.62 -22.98 2.41
C THR A 41 26.61 -23.38 0.93
N ILE A 42 25.71 -22.79 0.16
CA ILE A 42 25.51 -23.09 -1.25
C ILE A 42 25.99 -21.93 -2.09
N ILE A 43 26.98 -22.20 -2.94
CA ILE A 43 27.53 -21.22 -3.88
C ILE A 43 27.19 -21.67 -5.28
N GLY A 44 26.41 -20.86 -6.00
CA GLY A 44 26.01 -21.12 -7.38
C GLY A 44 26.05 -19.86 -8.24
N LYS A 45 25.80 -20.01 -9.54
CA LYS A 45 25.55 -18.89 -10.46
C LYS A 45 24.12 -18.97 -10.99
N GLY A 46 23.30 -17.97 -10.69
CA GLY A 46 21.92 -17.84 -11.16
C GLY A 46 20.94 -18.81 -10.49
N ARG A 47 20.97 -20.10 -10.88
CA ARG A 47 20.06 -21.15 -10.37
C ARG A 47 20.88 -22.20 -9.62
N ALA A 48 20.86 -22.17 -8.30
CA ALA A 48 21.54 -23.18 -7.50
C ALA A 48 20.74 -24.49 -7.48
N ILE A 49 19.42 -24.37 -7.28
CA ILE A 49 18.50 -25.52 -7.20
C ILE A 49 17.34 -25.26 -8.15
N GLN A 50 17.03 -26.25 -8.98
CA GLN A 50 15.87 -26.28 -9.86
C GLN A 50 15.15 -27.60 -9.67
N GLY A 51 13.83 -27.59 -9.52
CA GLY A 51 13.10 -28.85 -9.47
C GLY A 51 11.67 -28.84 -9.95
N HIS A 52 11.19 -30.05 -10.26
CA HIS A 52 9.83 -30.35 -10.68
C HIS A 52 9.13 -31.21 -9.63
N ASP A 53 7.91 -30.83 -9.25
CA ASP A 53 7.04 -31.59 -8.33
C ASP A 53 7.74 -32.05 -7.03
N SER A 54 8.60 -31.18 -6.50
CA SER A 54 9.48 -31.46 -5.36
C SER A 54 9.14 -30.53 -4.19
N CYS A 55 9.14 -31.04 -2.96
CA CYS A 55 9.14 -30.20 -1.76
C CYS A 55 10.58 -29.75 -1.43
N ILE A 56 10.73 -28.51 -0.93
CA ILE A 56 12.00 -28.09 -0.33
C ILE A 56 11.82 -27.61 1.12
N GLN A 57 12.71 -28.09 1.98
CA GLN A 57 12.91 -27.55 3.31
C GLN A 57 14.36 -27.09 3.47
N VAL A 58 14.55 -25.81 3.71
CA VAL A 58 15.87 -25.20 3.91
C VAL A 58 15.95 -24.67 5.34
N ILE A 59 16.97 -25.11 6.08
CA ILE A 59 17.16 -24.76 7.50
C ILE A 59 18.60 -24.29 7.68
N ALA A 60 18.80 -23.14 8.33
CA ALA A 60 20.12 -22.65 8.74
C ALA A 60 21.14 -22.66 7.59
N SER A 61 20.71 -22.34 6.37
CA SER A 61 21.54 -22.46 5.17
C SER A 61 21.76 -21.11 4.51
N THR A 62 22.91 -20.94 3.88
CA THR A 62 23.29 -19.70 3.19
C THR A 62 23.41 -19.94 1.68
N PHE A 63 22.77 -19.10 0.88
CA PHE A 63 22.82 -19.12 -0.57
C PHE A 63 23.53 -17.87 -1.08
N THR A 64 24.57 -18.05 -1.89
CA THR A 64 25.30 -16.95 -2.53
C THR A 64 25.40 -17.17 -4.03
N GLY A 65 25.06 -16.14 -4.82
CA GLY A 65 25.18 -16.13 -6.28
C GLY A 65 24.12 -16.95 -7.05
N GLY A 66 23.38 -17.84 -6.39
CA GLY A 66 22.33 -18.66 -7.00
C GLY A 66 21.16 -18.93 -6.06
N GLY A 67 19.95 -19.00 -6.62
CA GLY A 67 18.70 -19.18 -5.86
C GLY A 67 18.02 -20.54 -6.06
N VAL A 68 16.83 -20.67 -5.48
CA VAL A 68 15.94 -21.84 -5.55
C VAL A 68 14.82 -21.57 -6.56
N ARG A 69 14.56 -22.52 -7.45
CA ARG A 69 13.53 -22.45 -8.49
C ARG A 69 12.72 -23.74 -8.51
N LEU A 70 11.43 -23.67 -8.24
CA LEU A 70 10.59 -24.87 -8.23
C LEU A 70 9.38 -24.67 -9.14
N TRP A 71 9.07 -25.71 -9.89
CA TRP A 71 7.91 -25.80 -10.77
C TRP A 71 7.06 -27.00 -10.36
N TYR A 72 5.80 -26.77 -10.09
CA TYR A 72 4.83 -27.82 -9.84
C TYR A 72 3.99 -27.99 -11.10
N GLY A 73 3.96 -29.20 -11.64
CA GLY A 73 3.27 -29.56 -12.87
C GLY A 73 1.74 -29.54 -12.73
N SER A 74 1.06 -29.87 -13.82
CA SER A 74 -0.39 -30.05 -13.83
C SER A 74 -0.78 -31.41 -13.25
N HIS A 75 -1.83 -31.45 -12.42
CA HIS A 75 -2.42 -32.67 -11.84
C HIS A 75 -1.58 -33.42 -10.79
N THR A 76 -0.47 -32.84 -10.32
CA THR A 76 0.27 -33.36 -9.17
C THR A 76 -0.25 -32.72 -7.89
N ASN A 77 -0.63 -33.52 -6.89
CA ASN A 77 -0.94 -32.94 -5.59
C ASN A 77 0.37 -32.45 -4.96
N PRO A 78 0.47 -31.17 -4.55
CA PRO A 78 1.64 -30.70 -3.82
C PRO A 78 1.80 -31.59 -2.58
N ARG A 79 2.92 -32.29 -2.47
CA ARG A 79 3.19 -33.12 -1.30
C ARG A 79 3.52 -32.21 -0.12
N PRO A 80 3.02 -32.51 1.08
CA PRO A 80 3.47 -31.82 2.27
C PRO A 80 4.95 -32.10 2.56
N CYS A 81 5.69 -31.06 2.89
CA CYS A 81 7.05 -31.18 3.41
C CYS A 81 7.02 -31.69 4.85
N GLY A 82 7.45 -32.93 5.06
CA GLY A 82 7.57 -33.53 6.39
C GLY A 82 6.20 -33.76 7.06
N SER A 83 6.15 -33.65 8.39
CA SER A 83 4.96 -33.97 9.19
C SER A 83 3.84 -32.93 9.13
N ARG A 84 4.02 -31.81 8.40
CA ARG A 84 3.01 -30.75 8.31
C ARG A 84 2.21 -30.85 7.00
N PRO A 85 0.94 -31.29 7.04
CA PRO A 85 0.18 -31.71 5.86
C PRO A 85 -0.13 -30.60 4.82
N TYR A 86 0.31 -29.35 5.02
CA TYR A 86 -0.06 -28.21 4.18
C TYR A 86 1.10 -27.34 3.70
N ILE A 87 2.33 -27.51 4.21
CA ILE A 87 3.48 -26.67 3.79
C ILE A 87 4.22 -27.37 2.67
N SER A 88 4.17 -26.83 1.46
CA SER A 88 4.88 -27.37 0.28
C SER A 88 6.31 -26.89 0.19
N ASN A 89 6.65 -25.77 0.84
CA ASN A 89 7.99 -25.19 0.86
C ASN A 89 8.25 -24.42 2.16
N ALA A 90 9.43 -24.62 2.75
CA ALA A 90 9.77 -24.01 4.03
C ALA A 90 11.23 -23.55 4.09
N PHE A 91 11.44 -22.32 4.55
CA PHE A 91 12.75 -21.71 4.72
C PHE A 91 12.86 -21.16 6.15
N TYR A 92 13.85 -21.64 6.91
CA TYR A 92 14.04 -21.31 8.32
C TYR A 92 15.48 -20.84 8.56
N TYR A 93 15.65 -19.71 9.27
CA TYR A 93 16.97 -19.25 9.74
C TYR A 93 18.02 -19.17 8.63
N SER A 94 17.60 -18.84 7.41
CA SER A 94 18.43 -18.96 6.20
C SER A 94 18.73 -17.60 5.61
N THR A 95 19.84 -17.51 4.88
CA THR A 95 20.29 -16.26 4.26
C THR A 95 20.47 -16.44 2.76
N PHE A 96 19.94 -15.51 1.98
CA PHE A 96 20.15 -15.41 0.54
C PHE A 96 20.83 -14.07 0.26
N GLN A 97 22.00 -14.11 -0.38
CA GLN A 97 22.78 -12.91 -0.60
C GLN A 97 23.46 -12.85 -1.96
N ASN A 98 23.60 -11.64 -2.51
CA ASN A 98 24.34 -11.36 -3.74
C ASN A 98 23.86 -12.22 -4.92
N ILE A 99 22.55 -12.27 -5.14
CA ILE A 99 21.93 -13.04 -6.22
C ILE A 99 21.35 -12.08 -7.26
N ALA A 100 21.86 -12.15 -8.48
CA ALA A 100 21.31 -11.46 -9.64
C ALA A 100 20.80 -12.49 -10.66
N ASN A 101 19.54 -12.37 -11.09
CA ASN A 101 18.95 -13.32 -12.04
C ASN A 101 17.99 -12.63 -13.02
N GLY A 102 18.07 -12.95 -14.31
CA GLY A 102 17.15 -12.42 -15.34
C GLY A 102 15.69 -12.90 -15.23
N GLY A 103 15.38 -13.88 -14.36
CA GLY A 103 14.03 -14.41 -14.14
C GLY A 103 13.15 -13.56 -13.22
N SER A 104 12.13 -14.17 -12.58
CA SER A 104 11.32 -13.58 -11.49
C SER A 104 11.72 -14.21 -10.16
N GLY A 105 11.75 -13.54 -9.01
CA GLY A 105 12.11 -14.18 -7.73
C GLY A 105 13.60 -14.45 -7.62
N GLY A 106 14.41 -13.39 -7.53
CA GLY A 106 15.88 -13.47 -7.64
C GLY A 106 16.47 -14.61 -6.82
N ALA A 107 16.10 -14.70 -5.55
CA ALA A 107 16.51 -15.75 -4.63
C ALA A 107 15.58 -16.98 -4.66
N VAL A 108 14.26 -16.78 -4.65
CA VAL A 108 13.29 -17.88 -4.63
C VAL A 108 12.20 -17.63 -5.65
N ALA A 109 11.99 -18.58 -6.56
CA ALA A 109 10.85 -18.55 -7.48
C ALA A 109 10.08 -19.85 -7.46
N LEU A 110 8.79 -19.76 -7.16
CA LEU A 110 7.88 -20.89 -7.09
C LEU A 110 6.78 -20.71 -8.12
N HIS A 111 6.57 -21.73 -8.94
CA HIS A 111 5.55 -21.76 -9.97
C HIS A 111 4.64 -22.96 -9.75
N PHE A 112 3.42 -22.68 -9.30
CA PHE A 112 2.37 -23.66 -9.10
C PHE A 112 1.50 -23.76 -10.36
N GLY A 113 1.49 -24.94 -10.99
CA GLY A 113 0.77 -25.25 -12.23
C GLY A 113 -0.74 -25.42 -12.06
N LEU A 114 -1.41 -25.88 -13.13
CA LEU A 114 -2.87 -26.05 -13.18
C LEU A 114 -3.35 -27.27 -12.39
N GLY A 115 -4.53 -27.18 -11.78
CA GLY A 115 -5.23 -28.35 -11.24
C GLY A 115 -4.57 -28.99 -10.00
N LEU A 116 -3.85 -28.21 -9.18
CA LEU A 116 -3.33 -28.67 -7.90
C LEU A 116 -4.49 -28.96 -6.94
N LYS A 117 -4.66 -30.21 -6.49
CA LYS A 117 -5.62 -30.54 -5.42
C LYS A 117 -4.88 -30.41 -4.08
N GLY A 118 -4.97 -29.24 -3.46
CA GLY A 118 -4.36 -28.94 -2.16
C GLY A 118 -4.18 -27.44 -1.96
N ILE A 119 -3.83 -27.05 -0.73
CA ILE A 119 -3.52 -25.66 -0.38
C ILE A 119 -1.99 -25.51 -0.39
N PRO A 120 -1.33 -25.16 -1.51
CA PRO A 120 0.10 -24.89 -1.48
C PRO A 120 0.39 -23.78 -0.47
N ALA A 121 1.17 -24.10 0.56
CA ALA A 121 1.67 -23.12 1.51
C ALA A 121 3.21 -23.02 1.46
N THR A 122 3.69 -21.79 1.35
CA THR A 122 5.12 -21.47 1.42
C THR A 122 5.37 -20.62 2.66
N ALA A 123 6.37 -21.02 3.47
CA ALA A 123 6.71 -20.31 4.71
C ALA A 123 8.18 -19.87 4.73
N PHE A 124 8.41 -18.63 5.14
CA PHE A 124 9.71 -18.03 5.41
C PHE A 124 9.71 -17.54 6.85
N HIS A 125 10.60 -18.10 7.68
CA HIS A 125 10.69 -17.73 9.08
C HIS A 125 12.14 -17.42 9.45
N SER A 126 12.39 -16.20 9.92
CA SER A 126 13.74 -15.76 10.25
C SER A 126 14.70 -15.88 9.05
N VAL A 127 14.24 -15.45 7.87
CA VAL A 127 15.04 -15.50 6.63
C VAL A 127 15.54 -14.09 6.29
N SER A 128 16.79 -13.99 5.83
CA SER A 128 17.34 -12.74 5.31
C SER A 128 17.57 -12.82 3.80
N PHE A 129 17.12 -11.79 3.08
CA PHE A 129 17.39 -11.59 1.66
C PHE A 129 18.13 -10.28 1.48
N GLU A 130 19.38 -10.34 0.99
CA GLU A 130 20.26 -9.17 0.91
C GLU A 130 20.92 -9.03 -0.47
N ASN A 131 20.90 -7.81 -1.01
CA ASN A 131 21.50 -7.50 -2.31
C ASN A 131 21.02 -8.47 -3.41
N ILE A 132 19.71 -8.54 -3.59
CA ILE A 132 19.07 -9.43 -4.55
C ILE A 132 18.44 -8.61 -5.67
N SER A 133 18.76 -8.93 -6.91
CA SER A 133 18.17 -8.24 -8.06
C SER A 133 17.61 -9.20 -9.09
N THR A 134 16.53 -8.79 -9.74
CA THR A 134 15.92 -9.61 -10.78
C THR A 134 15.38 -8.83 -11.99
N GLY A 135 15.45 -9.46 -13.17
CA GLY A 135 15.00 -8.87 -14.43
C GLY A 135 13.49 -8.87 -14.64
N ARG A 136 12.72 -9.54 -13.77
CA ARG A 136 11.25 -9.56 -13.81
C ARG A 136 10.63 -9.12 -12.49
N SER A 137 9.67 -9.86 -11.94
CA SER A 137 8.93 -9.53 -10.71
C SER A 137 9.50 -10.25 -9.50
N GLY A 138 9.29 -9.72 -8.29
CA GLY A 138 9.71 -10.33 -7.04
C GLY A 138 11.24 -10.28 -6.89
N GLY A 139 11.79 -9.14 -6.47
CA GLY A 139 13.25 -8.96 -6.38
C GLY A 139 13.93 -10.12 -5.67
N ALA A 140 13.43 -10.49 -4.48
CA ALA A 140 13.87 -11.67 -3.75
C ALA A 140 12.99 -12.90 -4.01
N VAL A 141 11.66 -12.76 -3.84
CA VAL A 141 10.72 -13.86 -3.85
C VAL A 141 9.61 -13.62 -4.88
N SER A 142 9.38 -14.59 -5.75
CA SER A 142 8.24 -14.60 -6.67
C SER A 142 7.49 -15.91 -6.53
N ILE A 143 6.19 -15.82 -6.23
CA ILE A 143 5.31 -16.98 -6.19
C ILE A 143 4.17 -16.77 -7.17
N ILE A 144 4.00 -17.74 -8.07
CA ILE A 144 2.98 -17.74 -9.10
C ILE A 144 2.07 -18.93 -8.86
N TYR A 145 0.79 -18.66 -8.61
CA TYR A 145 -0.29 -19.63 -8.56
C TYR A 145 -1.07 -19.54 -9.85
N ARG A 146 -0.90 -20.51 -10.77
CA ARG A 146 -1.63 -20.52 -12.06
C ARG A 146 -3.11 -20.88 -11.86
N ASP A 147 -3.86 -20.79 -12.96
CA ASP A 147 -5.31 -20.93 -13.02
C ASP A 147 -5.81 -22.18 -12.25
N ASP A 148 -6.98 -22.04 -11.63
CA ASP A 148 -7.66 -23.04 -10.79
C ASP A 148 -7.04 -23.32 -9.40
N THR A 149 -6.13 -22.48 -8.92
CA THR A 149 -5.64 -22.58 -7.53
C THR A 149 -6.74 -22.19 -6.54
N GLN A 150 -7.45 -23.20 -6.01
CA GLN A 150 -8.56 -22.98 -5.09
C GLN A 150 -8.18 -22.36 -3.76
N SER A 151 -6.93 -22.48 -3.32
CA SER A 151 -6.42 -21.81 -2.11
C SER A 151 -4.91 -21.89 -2.07
N ALA A 152 -4.28 -20.91 -1.44
CA ALA A 152 -2.83 -20.83 -1.36
C ALA A 152 -2.42 -19.95 -0.18
N SER A 153 -1.24 -20.21 0.37
CA SER A 153 -0.72 -19.42 1.48
C SER A 153 0.75 -19.06 1.29
N ALA A 154 1.08 -17.78 1.47
CA ALA A 154 2.46 -17.31 1.59
C ALA A 154 2.63 -16.64 2.95
N ILE A 155 3.57 -17.13 3.75
CA ILE A 155 3.78 -16.70 5.13
C ILE A 155 5.22 -16.23 5.31
N PHE A 156 5.38 -15.01 5.82
CA PHE A 156 6.66 -14.38 6.13
C PHE A 156 6.62 -13.93 7.60
N VAL A 157 7.54 -14.46 8.40
CA VAL A 157 7.62 -14.17 9.84
C VAL A 157 9.04 -13.83 10.22
N ASN A 158 9.26 -12.67 10.84
CA ASN A 158 10.60 -12.25 11.28
C ASN A 158 11.62 -12.27 10.12
N THR A 159 11.19 -11.87 8.93
CA THR A 159 11.99 -11.96 7.69
C THR A 159 12.45 -10.57 7.28
N SER A 160 13.67 -10.43 6.76
CA SER A 160 14.20 -9.15 6.29
C SER A 160 14.54 -9.18 4.80
N PHE A 161 14.17 -8.11 4.10
CA PHE A 161 14.52 -7.85 2.71
C PHE A 161 15.32 -6.56 2.64
N ARG A 162 16.59 -6.64 2.25
CA ARG A 162 17.51 -5.50 2.20
C ARG A 162 18.12 -5.36 0.81
N HIS A 163 18.08 -4.15 0.26
CA HIS A 163 18.65 -3.87 -1.07
C HIS A 163 18.12 -4.84 -2.14
N THR A 164 16.81 -5.05 -2.18
CA THR A 164 16.18 -5.92 -3.18
C THR A 164 15.60 -5.09 -4.33
N ALA A 165 15.80 -5.53 -5.56
CA ALA A 165 15.38 -4.78 -6.74
C ALA A 165 14.74 -5.66 -7.82
N CYS A 166 13.74 -5.13 -8.52
CA CYS A 166 13.15 -5.82 -9.67
C CYS A 166 12.79 -4.85 -10.81
N ALA A 167 12.83 -5.34 -12.06
CA ALA A 167 12.47 -4.54 -13.23
C ALA A 167 10.97 -4.45 -13.50
N LEU A 168 10.15 -5.30 -12.85
CA LEU A 168 8.68 -5.25 -12.96
C LEU A 168 8.07 -4.87 -11.60
N ALA A 169 7.36 -5.79 -10.96
CA ALA A 169 6.59 -5.52 -9.75
C ALA A 169 7.04 -6.35 -8.55
N GLY A 170 6.87 -5.82 -7.34
CA GLY A 170 7.26 -6.48 -6.10
C GLY A 170 8.77 -6.44 -5.89
N GLY A 171 9.32 -5.29 -5.50
CA GLY A 171 10.77 -5.10 -5.37
C GLY A 171 11.45 -6.05 -4.39
N ALA A 172 10.69 -6.61 -3.44
CA ALA A 172 11.09 -7.76 -2.64
C ALA A 172 10.24 -8.99 -2.97
N VAL A 173 8.91 -8.87 -2.85
CA VAL A 173 7.97 -10.00 -2.95
C VAL A 173 6.92 -9.73 -4.02
N SER A 174 6.73 -10.69 -4.92
CA SER A 174 5.63 -10.70 -5.89
C SER A 174 4.80 -11.97 -5.73
N LEU A 175 3.53 -11.82 -5.40
CA LEU A 175 2.55 -12.91 -5.41
C LEU A 175 1.55 -12.66 -6.55
N TRP A 176 1.47 -13.63 -7.46
CA TRP A 176 0.51 -13.59 -8.56
C TRP A 176 -0.41 -14.80 -8.48
N TYR A 177 -1.71 -14.53 -8.42
CA TYR A 177 -2.77 -15.50 -8.43
C TYR A 177 -3.50 -15.43 -9.78
N GLY A 178 -3.70 -16.58 -10.42
CA GLY A 178 -4.31 -16.73 -11.75
C GLY A 178 -5.82 -16.44 -11.78
N ARG A 179 -6.54 -17.09 -12.70
CA ARG A 179 -7.95 -16.81 -13.05
C ARG A 179 -9.02 -17.24 -12.05
N ALA A 180 -8.72 -18.07 -11.07
CA ALA A 180 -9.72 -18.52 -10.09
C ALA A 180 -9.03 -18.80 -8.75
N ALA A 181 -8.94 -17.77 -7.91
CA ALA A 181 -8.33 -17.85 -6.59
C ALA A 181 -9.44 -17.78 -5.53
N HIS A 182 -9.48 -18.75 -4.63
CA HIS A 182 -10.37 -18.70 -3.48
C HIS A 182 -9.52 -18.81 -2.21
N ALA A 183 -9.90 -18.13 -1.14
CA ALA A 183 -9.24 -18.24 0.17
C ALA A 183 -7.70 -18.16 0.12
N CYS A 184 -7.14 -17.33 -0.76
CA CYS A 184 -5.70 -17.12 -0.81
C CYS A 184 -5.28 -16.18 0.32
N ARG A 185 -4.15 -16.51 0.96
CA ARG A 185 -3.64 -15.78 2.11
C ARG A 185 -2.20 -15.35 1.91
N ALA A 186 -1.92 -14.08 2.18
CA ALA A 186 -0.56 -13.58 2.34
C ALA A 186 -0.40 -13.00 3.75
N THR A 187 0.59 -13.47 4.50
CA THR A 187 0.82 -13.03 5.88
C THR A 187 2.25 -12.56 6.04
N PHE A 188 2.41 -11.33 6.53
CA PHE A 188 3.67 -10.68 6.84
C PHE A 188 3.61 -10.26 8.31
N ARG A 189 4.44 -10.88 9.15
CA ARG A 189 4.50 -10.59 10.59
C ARG A 189 5.93 -10.28 11.00
N GLU A 190 6.17 -9.11 11.58
CA GLU A 190 7.52 -8.64 11.94
C GLU A 190 8.47 -8.70 10.73
N VAL A 191 8.05 -8.15 9.58
CA VAL A 191 8.85 -8.18 8.35
C VAL A 191 9.45 -6.81 8.10
N ASP A 192 10.74 -6.77 7.78
CA ASP A 192 11.46 -5.54 7.47
C ASP A 192 11.77 -5.48 5.97
N PHE A 193 11.22 -4.47 5.28
CA PHE A 193 11.54 -4.13 3.90
C PHE A 193 12.36 -2.85 3.90
N ASN A 194 13.67 -2.97 3.63
CA ASN A 194 14.60 -1.86 3.70
C ASN A 194 15.34 -1.69 2.37
N VAL A 195 15.22 -0.50 1.76
CA VAL A 195 15.79 -0.18 0.44
C VAL A 195 15.34 -1.18 -0.62
N THR A 196 14.02 -1.34 -0.78
CA THR A 196 13.44 -2.24 -1.80
C THR A 196 12.91 -1.42 -2.98
N THR A 197 13.19 -1.85 -4.21
CA THR A 197 12.84 -1.07 -5.41
C THR A 197 12.18 -1.90 -6.50
N ALA A 198 11.13 -1.34 -7.12
CA ALA A 198 10.49 -1.90 -8.30
C ALA A 198 10.37 -0.84 -9.39
N ARG A 199 10.72 -1.15 -10.65
CA ARG A 199 10.53 -0.17 -11.74
C ARG A 199 9.06 0.04 -12.13
N GLN A 200 8.17 -0.88 -11.79
CA GLN A 200 6.73 -0.72 -11.96
C GLN A 200 6.05 -0.53 -10.61
N SER A 201 5.34 -1.54 -10.10
CA SER A 201 4.46 -1.37 -8.94
C SER A 201 4.86 -2.22 -7.75
N GLY A 202 4.52 -1.80 -6.54
CA GLY A 202 4.83 -2.53 -5.32
C GLY A 202 6.33 -2.52 -5.03
N GLY A 203 6.85 -1.39 -4.57
CA GLY A 203 8.29 -1.22 -4.31
C GLY A 203 8.84 -2.24 -3.32
N ALA A 204 8.02 -2.72 -2.38
CA ALA A 204 8.31 -3.89 -1.56
C ALA A 204 7.47 -5.10 -2.01
N VAL A 205 6.15 -4.97 -1.97
CA VAL A 205 5.21 -6.08 -2.17
C VAL A 205 4.26 -5.79 -3.32
N SER A 206 4.10 -6.76 -4.22
CA SER A 206 3.06 -6.76 -5.25
C SER A 206 2.16 -7.98 -5.08
N LEU A 207 0.86 -7.73 -4.93
CA LEU A 207 -0.19 -8.73 -4.88
C LEU A 207 -1.12 -8.54 -6.08
N ARG A 208 -1.20 -9.54 -6.96
CA ARG A 208 -2.00 -9.44 -8.18
C ARG A 208 -2.88 -10.65 -8.37
N TYR A 209 -4.14 -10.40 -8.70
CA TYR A 209 -5.15 -11.39 -9.01
C TYR A 209 -5.61 -11.24 -10.46
N GLY A 210 -5.40 -12.27 -11.27
CA GLY A 210 -5.84 -12.32 -12.68
C GLY A 210 -7.31 -12.69 -12.83
N GLY A 211 -7.91 -13.27 -11.78
CA GLY A 211 -9.25 -13.84 -11.76
C GLY A 211 -10.22 -13.19 -10.77
N PRO A 212 -11.52 -13.52 -10.84
CA PRO A 212 -12.43 -13.32 -9.73
C PRO A 212 -11.92 -14.06 -8.49
N VAL A 213 -12.02 -13.39 -7.35
CA VAL A 213 -11.49 -13.85 -6.07
C VAL A 213 -12.58 -13.95 -5.02
N GLN A 214 -12.48 -14.91 -4.10
CA GLN A 214 -13.40 -15.01 -2.97
C GLN A 214 -12.67 -15.29 -1.65
N LYS A 215 -12.98 -14.52 -0.60
CA LYS A 215 -12.55 -14.75 0.78
C LYS A 215 -11.04 -14.71 1.03
N ASP A 216 -10.34 -13.88 0.27
CA ASP A 216 -8.89 -13.73 0.42
C ASP A 216 -8.51 -12.85 1.62
N SER A 217 -7.32 -13.07 2.16
CA SER A 217 -6.88 -12.40 3.39
C SER A 217 -5.41 -12.02 3.31
N HIS A 218 -5.14 -10.72 3.45
CA HIS A 218 -3.79 -10.18 3.53
C HIS A 218 -3.57 -9.55 4.89
N VAL A 219 -2.51 -9.95 5.58
CA VAL A 219 -2.21 -9.48 6.93
C VAL A 219 -0.79 -8.95 6.98
N PHE A 220 -0.66 -7.69 7.38
CA PHE A 220 0.60 -7.00 7.62
C PHE A 220 0.62 -6.55 9.09
N ARG A 221 1.38 -7.25 9.93
CA ARG A 221 1.46 -6.97 11.37
C ARG A 221 2.90 -6.68 11.78
N GLY A 222 3.15 -5.52 12.37
CA GLY A 222 4.52 -5.13 12.77
C GLY A 222 5.48 -5.04 11.57
N VAL A 223 4.96 -4.68 10.38
CA VAL A 223 5.77 -4.62 9.15
C VAL A 223 6.38 -3.23 9.02
N ARG A 224 7.66 -3.18 8.63
CA ARG A 224 8.40 -1.95 8.39
C ARG A 224 8.71 -1.81 6.91
N PHE A 225 8.39 -0.66 6.32
CA PHE A 225 8.74 -0.29 4.97
C PHE A 225 9.62 0.95 5.02
N ILE A 226 10.92 0.80 4.81
CA ILE A 226 11.92 1.85 4.94
C ILE A 226 12.57 2.05 3.58
N GLN A 227 12.52 3.27 3.06
CA GLN A 227 13.14 3.66 1.79
C GLN A 227 12.70 2.79 0.60
N THR A 228 11.42 2.38 0.59
CA THR A 228 10.88 1.53 -0.47
C THR A 228 10.34 2.38 -1.63
N GLN A 229 10.62 1.98 -2.87
CA GLN A 229 10.34 2.81 -4.05
C GLN A 229 9.72 2.03 -5.21
N ALA A 230 8.70 2.61 -5.84
CA ALA A 230 8.07 2.10 -7.04
C ALA A 230 8.14 3.11 -8.19
N GLY A 231 8.49 2.66 -9.39
CA GLY A 231 8.53 3.50 -10.59
C GLY A 231 7.15 3.78 -11.20
N ARG A 232 6.06 3.26 -10.61
CA ARG A 232 4.66 3.59 -10.92
C ARG A 232 3.81 3.67 -9.66
N ASN A 233 3.34 2.53 -9.14
CA ASN A 233 2.28 2.52 -8.13
C ASN A 233 2.67 1.80 -6.85
N GLY A 234 2.33 2.34 -5.68
CA GLY A 234 2.52 1.68 -4.40
C GLY A 234 3.99 1.48 -4.04
N GLY A 235 4.63 2.46 -3.43
CA GLY A 235 6.02 2.36 -2.99
C GLY A 235 6.25 1.24 -1.98
N ALA A 236 5.25 0.92 -1.16
CA ALA A 236 5.27 -0.23 -0.25
C ALA A 236 4.47 -1.39 -0.87
N LEU A 237 3.16 -1.20 -1.09
CA LEU A 237 2.25 -2.23 -1.56
C LEU A 237 1.48 -1.78 -2.80
N SER A 238 1.45 -2.67 -3.80
CA SER A 238 0.46 -2.64 -4.89
C SER A 238 -0.43 -3.87 -4.81
N LEU A 239 -1.72 -3.68 -4.55
CA LEU A 239 -2.76 -4.72 -4.54
C LEU A 239 -3.72 -4.49 -5.71
N VAL A 240 -3.82 -5.47 -6.61
CA VAL A 240 -4.63 -5.36 -7.84
C VAL A 240 -5.52 -6.57 -8.04
N TYR A 241 -6.84 -6.34 -8.10
CA TYR A 241 -7.85 -7.30 -8.51
C TYR A 241 -8.28 -7.04 -9.95
N SER A 242 -7.87 -7.87 -10.91
CA SER A 242 -8.12 -7.60 -12.33
C SER A 242 -9.54 -7.93 -12.82
N SER A 243 -10.27 -8.85 -12.18
CA SER A 243 -11.57 -9.34 -12.69
C SER A 243 -12.63 -9.61 -11.63
N GLY A 244 -12.42 -9.13 -10.40
CA GLY A 244 -13.39 -9.23 -9.30
C GLY A 244 -12.79 -9.73 -8.00
N ALA A 245 -13.43 -9.41 -6.89
CA ALA A 245 -13.16 -9.94 -5.57
C ALA A 245 -14.47 -9.96 -4.78
N HIS A 246 -14.58 -10.81 -3.76
CA HIS A 246 -15.73 -10.83 -2.86
C HIS A 246 -15.33 -11.35 -1.48
N GLY A 247 -15.65 -10.58 -0.44
CA GLY A 247 -15.28 -10.89 0.94
C GLY A 247 -13.77 -10.93 1.16
N SER A 248 -12.99 -10.18 0.38
CA SER A 248 -11.54 -10.13 0.54
C SER A 248 -11.13 -9.03 1.50
N GLU A 249 -10.18 -9.32 2.37
CA GLU A 249 -9.77 -8.45 3.47
C GLU A 249 -8.27 -8.19 3.41
N THR A 250 -7.87 -6.95 3.67
CA THR A 250 -6.47 -6.55 3.83
C THR A 250 -6.34 -5.78 5.13
N SER A 251 -5.35 -6.11 5.95
CA SER A 251 -5.16 -5.47 7.25
C SER A 251 -3.71 -5.07 7.48
N PHE A 252 -3.52 -3.87 8.00
CA PHE A 252 -2.28 -3.32 8.51
C PHE A 252 -2.47 -3.00 10.00
N SER A 253 -1.60 -3.55 10.84
CA SER A 253 -1.62 -3.34 12.29
C SER A 253 -0.20 -3.11 12.80
N GLY A 254 0.04 -1.98 13.47
CA GLY A 254 1.39 -1.65 13.93
C GLY A 254 2.40 -1.51 12.79
N ALA A 255 1.97 -1.06 11.60
CA ALA A 255 2.85 -0.94 10.45
C ALA A 255 3.56 0.42 10.46
N TYR A 256 4.83 0.43 10.03
CA TYR A 256 5.68 1.61 9.99
C TYR A 256 6.19 1.85 8.57
N PHE A 257 5.97 3.04 8.04
CA PHE A 257 6.38 3.44 6.70
C PHE A 257 7.28 4.67 6.82
N GLU A 258 8.47 4.61 6.25
CA GLU A 258 9.44 5.70 6.27
C GLU A 258 10.07 5.87 4.90
N GLN A 259 10.02 7.08 4.35
CA GLN A 259 10.63 7.41 3.06
C GLN A 259 10.15 6.53 1.90
N VAL A 260 8.86 6.19 1.92
CA VAL A 260 8.23 5.35 0.91
C VAL A 260 7.72 6.20 -0.26
N ARG A 261 8.05 5.80 -1.49
CA ARG A 261 7.78 6.64 -2.68
C ARG A 261 7.25 5.88 -3.89
N SER A 262 6.37 6.54 -4.65
CA SER A 262 6.00 6.12 -6.01
C SER A 262 6.03 7.31 -6.98
N THR A 263 5.77 7.07 -8.27
CA THR A 263 5.76 8.13 -9.30
C THR A 263 4.40 8.35 -9.95
N SER A 264 3.37 7.56 -9.62
CA SER A 264 2.07 7.66 -10.30
C SER A 264 0.86 7.52 -9.37
N GLY A 265 0.74 6.42 -8.62
CA GLY A 265 -0.46 6.18 -7.82
C GLY A 265 -0.13 5.58 -6.46
N GLY A 266 -0.65 6.17 -5.39
CA GLY A 266 -0.47 5.67 -4.02
C GLY A 266 0.99 5.62 -3.61
N GLY A 267 1.53 6.70 -3.05
CA GLY A 267 2.96 6.78 -2.69
C GLY A 267 3.41 5.60 -1.83
N ALA A 268 2.62 5.19 -0.83
CA ALA A 268 2.82 3.91 -0.13
C ALA A 268 1.89 2.80 -0.63
N LEU A 269 0.58 3.05 -0.64
CA LEU A 269 -0.44 2.03 -0.82
C LEU A 269 -1.26 2.30 -2.08
N PHE A 270 -1.22 1.36 -3.02
CA PHE A 270 -2.06 1.37 -4.21
C PHE A 270 -3.03 0.20 -4.19
N LEU A 271 -4.32 0.52 -4.03
CA LEU A 271 -5.40 -0.45 -3.86
C LEU A 271 -6.36 -0.33 -5.05
N TYR A 272 -6.21 -1.25 -6.01
CA TYR A 272 -7.08 -1.34 -7.17
C TYR A 272 -8.08 -2.48 -6.95
N GLN A 273 -9.22 -2.14 -6.37
CA GLN A 273 -10.25 -3.06 -5.94
C GLN A 273 -11.37 -3.13 -7.01
N PRO A 274 -12.13 -4.23 -7.07
CA PRO A 274 -13.24 -4.33 -8.01
C PRO A 274 -14.32 -3.30 -7.68
N LEU A 275 -15.07 -2.88 -8.70
CA LEU A 275 -16.22 -2.01 -8.49
C LEU A 275 -17.27 -2.71 -7.63
N ASP A 276 -17.81 -1.96 -6.66
CA ASP A 276 -18.83 -2.45 -5.76
C ASP A 276 -20.22 -2.40 -6.40
N ARG A 277 -21.10 -3.29 -5.96
CA ARG A 277 -22.48 -3.30 -6.45
C ARG A 277 -23.28 -2.28 -5.67
N LEU A 278 -23.99 -1.40 -6.39
CA LEU A 278 -24.96 -0.50 -5.80
C LEU A 278 -26.04 -1.34 -5.08
N ARG A 279 -26.23 -1.07 -3.79
CA ARG A 279 -27.21 -1.74 -2.93
C ARG A 279 -28.52 -0.97 -2.89
N ARG A 280 -28.43 0.34 -2.66
CA ARG A 280 -29.55 1.29 -2.73
C ARG A 280 -29.04 2.59 -3.34
N GLY A 281 -29.86 3.15 -4.21
CA GLY A 281 -29.63 4.37 -4.95
C GLY A 281 -30.68 4.32 -6.05
N ARG A 282 -31.59 5.29 -6.08
CA ARG A 282 -32.60 5.38 -7.13
C ARG A 282 -32.08 6.37 -8.16
N CYS A 283 -32.20 6.03 -9.44
CA CYS A 283 -32.12 7.04 -10.48
C CYS A 283 -33.27 8.01 -10.21
N LEU A 284 -32.91 9.23 -9.87
CA LEU A 284 -33.86 10.31 -9.67
C LEU A 284 -34.47 10.65 -11.02
N SER A 285 -35.79 10.86 -11.06
CA SER A 285 -36.42 11.37 -12.26
C SER A 285 -35.84 12.75 -12.58
N PRO A 286 -35.84 13.21 -13.84
CA PRO A 286 -35.36 14.54 -14.22
C PRO A 286 -36.02 15.68 -13.44
N TRP A 287 -37.19 15.41 -12.86
CA TRP A 287 -38.04 16.34 -12.11
C TRP A 287 -38.01 16.13 -10.59
N ALA A 288 -37.17 15.23 -10.08
CA ALA A 288 -37.06 14.99 -8.65
C ALA A 288 -36.39 16.20 -7.98
N TYR A 289 -37.05 16.77 -6.97
CA TYR A 289 -36.52 17.88 -6.19
C TYR A 289 -35.30 17.47 -5.33
N GLU A 290 -34.34 18.39 -5.21
CA GLU A 290 -33.23 18.33 -4.27
C GLU A 290 -33.78 18.05 -2.86
N GLY A 291 -33.34 16.94 -2.24
CA GLY A 291 -33.75 16.54 -0.88
C GLY A 291 -34.63 15.29 -0.75
N LEU A 292 -35.20 14.75 -1.83
CA LEU A 292 -36.04 13.52 -1.78
C LEU A 292 -35.28 12.21 -2.02
N GLY A 293 -33.97 12.28 -2.32
CA GLY A 293 -33.15 11.14 -2.70
C GLY A 293 -32.22 10.63 -1.58
N THR A 294 -32.18 9.31 -1.40
CA THR A 294 -31.13 8.66 -0.59
C THR A 294 -29.83 8.60 -1.39
N TYR A 295 -28.72 9.04 -0.79
CA TYR A 295 -27.37 8.87 -1.36
C TYR A 295 -27.10 7.41 -1.76
N PRO A 296 -26.23 7.16 -2.76
CA PRO A 296 -25.87 5.82 -3.15
C PRO A 296 -25.19 5.08 -1.98
N THR A 297 -25.58 3.82 -1.81
CA THR A 297 -24.96 2.90 -0.85
C THR A 297 -24.52 1.67 -1.60
N PHE A 298 -23.33 1.17 -1.26
CA PHE A 298 -22.72 0.05 -1.95
C PHE A 298 -22.65 -1.18 -1.06
N ARG A 299 -22.66 -2.35 -1.68
CA ARG A 299 -22.27 -3.61 -1.04
C ARG A 299 -20.80 -3.84 -1.34
N TYR A 300 -19.96 -3.49 -0.37
CA TYR A 300 -18.52 -3.60 -0.48
C TYR A 300 -18.08 -5.06 -0.62
N LYS A 301 -17.32 -5.32 -1.68
CA LYS A 301 -16.73 -6.61 -2.00
C LYS A 301 -15.42 -6.84 -1.26
N THR A 302 -14.76 -5.77 -0.86
CA THR A 302 -13.44 -5.82 -0.22
C THR A 302 -13.37 -4.86 0.95
N GLN A 303 -12.56 -5.21 1.94
CA GLN A 303 -12.32 -4.38 3.12
C GLN A 303 -10.83 -4.20 3.35
N VAL A 304 -10.46 -3.00 3.78
CA VAL A 304 -9.08 -2.63 4.10
C VAL A 304 -9.05 -1.93 5.43
N TRP A 305 -8.25 -2.44 6.35
CA TRP A 305 -8.08 -1.90 7.68
C TRP A 305 -6.64 -1.42 7.86
N ILE A 306 -6.46 -0.17 8.25
CA ILE A 306 -5.16 0.40 8.60
C ILE A 306 -5.29 0.90 10.03
N GLN A 307 -4.54 0.30 10.94
CA GLN A 307 -4.72 0.51 12.38
C GLN A 307 -3.37 0.70 13.05
N GLN A 308 -3.30 1.64 14.00
CA GLN A 308 -2.12 1.80 14.87
C GLN A 308 -0.83 1.92 14.06
N SER A 309 -0.88 2.63 12.92
CA SER A 309 0.20 2.67 11.94
C SER A 309 0.79 4.08 11.83
N GLN A 310 2.01 4.16 11.32
CA GLN A 310 2.75 5.42 11.18
C GLN A 310 3.33 5.56 9.79
N PHE A 311 3.08 6.71 9.17
CA PHE A 311 3.57 7.06 7.84
C PHE A 311 4.42 8.31 7.94
N TRP A 312 5.71 8.14 7.71
CA TRP A 312 6.72 9.19 7.76
C TRP A 312 7.32 9.42 6.38
N GLU A 313 7.24 10.67 5.91
CA GLU A 313 7.87 11.08 4.64
C GLU A 313 7.43 10.23 3.43
N VAL A 314 6.15 9.86 3.40
CA VAL A 314 5.56 9.00 2.36
C VAL A 314 4.90 9.84 1.28
N GLY A 315 5.31 9.71 0.04
CA GLY A 315 4.72 10.55 -1.00
C GLY A 315 4.98 10.07 -2.41
N CYS A 316 4.58 10.91 -3.36
CA CYS A 316 4.75 10.63 -4.76
C CYS A 316 5.66 11.67 -5.41
N VAL A 317 6.53 11.26 -6.34
CA VAL A 317 7.57 12.14 -6.89
C VAL A 317 7.11 12.92 -8.14
N ALA A 318 6.00 12.52 -8.77
CA ALA A 318 5.49 13.17 -9.97
C ALA A 318 4.31 14.10 -9.69
N GLN A 319 4.19 15.16 -10.48
CA GLN A 319 3.11 16.15 -10.36
C GLN A 319 1.72 15.58 -10.64
N SER A 320 1.63 14.71 -11.64
CA SER A 320 0.39 14.05 -12.07
C SER A 320 -0.06 12.91 -11.14
N CYS A 321 0.53 12.81 -9.96
CA CYS A 321 0.28 11.70 -9.07
C CYS A 321 -1.10 11.76 -8.42
N SER A 322 -1.75 10.61 -8.32
CA SER A 322 -3.01 10.44 -7.60
C SER A 322 -2.76 9.67 -6.31
N GLY A 323 -3.03 10.29 -5.15
CA GLY A 323 -2.86 9.65 -3.84
C GLY A 323 -1.40 9.62 -3.36
N GLY A 324 -1.03 10.60 -2.53
CA GLY A 324 0.28 10.74 -1.92
C GLY A 324 0.62 9.58 -0.98
N VAL A 325 -0.32 9.13 -0.14
CA VAL A 325 -0.10 7.97 0.74
C VAL A 325 -0.96 6.79 0.29
N LEU A 326 -2.26 7.02 0.12
CA LEU A 326 -3.22 6.03 -0.29
C LEU A 326 -3.87 6.42 -1.62
N PHE A 327 -3.90 5.45 -2.53
CA PHE A 327 -4.80 5.45 -3.68
C PHE A 327 -5.73 4.25 -3.56
N ALA A 328 -7.03 4.49 -3.53
CA ALA A 328 -8.05 3.44 -3.47
C ALA A 328 -9.14 3.64 -4.53
N ILE A 329 -9.42 2.59 -5.29
CA ILE A 329 -10.59 2.51 -6.18
C ILE A 329 -11.44 1.33 -5.73
N GLY A 330 -12.72 1.58 -5.45
CA GLY A 330 -13.63 0.58 -4.89
C GLY A 330 -13.26 0.17 -3.46
N GLY A 331 -14.05 -0.75 -2.91
CA GLY A 331 -13.89 -1.32 -1.56
C GLY A 331 -14.18 -0.35 -0.42
N ASN A 332 -14.10 -0.88 0.81
CA ASN A 332 -14.24 -0.09 2.02
C ASN A 332 -12.90 0.01 2.75
N VAL A 333 -12.40 1.22 2.91
CA VAL A 333 -11.15 1.50 3.63
C VAL A 333 -11.47 2.14 4.97
N THR A 334 -10.89 1.60 6.04
CA THR A 334 -11.00 2.15 7.39
C THR A 334 -9.62 2.37 7.97
N VAL A 335 -9.37 3.60 8.44
CA VAL A 335 -8.10 4.03 9.03
C VAL A 335 -8.36 4.49 10.46
N LEU A 336 -7.68 3.86 11.43
CA LEU A 336 -7.88 4.08 12.85
C LEU A 336 -6.53 4.29 13.55
N ASP A 337 -6.47 5.20 14.52
CA ASP A 337 -5.30 5.39 15.40
C ASP A 337 -3.98 5.53 14.61
N THR A 338 -4.00 6.29 13.51
CA THR A 338 -2.91 6.31 12.54
C THR A 338 -2.39 7.73 12.35
N THR A 339 -1.08 7.88 12.23
CA THR A 339 -0.43 9.18 12.01
C THR A 339 0.27 9.21 10.67
N PHE A 340 0.08 10.30 9.93
CA PHE A 340 0.75 10.63 8.69
C PHE A 340 1.49 11.95 8.90
N SER A 341 2.81 11.98 8.71
CA SER A 341 3.57 13.21 8.93
C SER A 341 4.76 13.37 7.97
N HIS A 342 4.97 14.61 7.55
CA HIS A 342 6.06 15.04 6.66
C HIS A 342 6.85 16.18 7.30
N ARG A 343 7.97 15.90 7.99
CA ARG A 343 8.74 16.97 8.68
C ARG A 343 10.16 17.22 8.17
N LEU A 344 10.52 16.82 6.94
CA LEU A 344 11.89 17.06 6.45
C LEU A 344 12.24 18.56 6.40
N PRO A 345 13.36 18.97 7.03
CA PRO A 345 13.94 20.30 6.85
C PRO A 345 14.66 20.36 5.50
N GLY A 346 14.01 20.96 4.51
CA GLY A 346 14.59 21.23 3.18
C GLY A 346 13.51 21.32 2.11
N PRO A 347 13.82 21.82 0.91
CA PRO A 347 12.92 21.65 -0.22
C PRO A 347 12.88 20.15 -0.50
N SER A 348 11.84 19.46 -0.03
CA SER A 348 11.37 18.19 -0.59
C SER A 348 10.88 18.48 -2.02
N ALA A 349 11.81 18.86 -2.89
CA ALA A 349 11.60 19.34 -4.24
C ALA A 349 11.11 18.16 -5.09
N GLY A 350 9.80 17.92 -5.07
CA GLY A 350 9.16 16.93 -5.93
C GLY A 350 8.22 15.96 -5.25
N LEU A 351 8.04 15.99 -3.91
CA LEU A 351 6.97 15.18 -3.32
C LEU A 351 5.63 15.90 -3.44
N TYR A 352 4.75 15.37 -4.29
CA TYR A 352 3.37 15.79 -4.50
C TYR A 352 2.42 15.01 -3.58
N GLY A 353 1.52 15.74 -2.93
CA GLY A 353 0.70 15.29 -1.82
C GLY A 353 -0.79 15.48 -2.08
N GLY A 354 -1.52 14.39 -1.91
CA GLY A 354 -2.96 14.30 -1.69
C GLY A 354 -3.11 13.02 -0.88
N VAL A 355 -2.97 13.11 0.44
CA VAL A 355 -2.73 11.95 1.33
C VAL A 355 -3.69 10.79 1.06
N PHE A 356 -4.92 11.08 0.64
CA PHE A 356 -5.89 10.09 0.17
C PHE A 356 -6.47 10.46 -1.19
N TYR A 357 -6.44 9.51 -2.13
CA TYR A 357 -7.26 9.53 -3.34
C TYR A 357 -8.30 8.41 -3.27
N LEU A 358 -9.57 8.78 -3.40
CA LEU A 358 -10.69 7.85 -3.43
C LEU A 358 -11.39 7.92 -4.77
N GLY A 359 -11.53 6.75 -5.39
CA GLY A 359 -12.10 6.61 -6.72
C GLY A 359 -13.37 5.77 -6.79
N ARG A 360 -14.29 6.20 -7.65
CA ARG A 360 -15.45 5.44 -8.12
C ARG A 360 -16.46 5.05 -7.03
N SER A 361 -16.28 3.89 -6.39
CA SER A 361 -17.19 3.37 -5.36
C SER A 361 -16.51 3.18 -4.00
N ALA A 362 -15.25 3.58 -3.86
CA ALA A 362 -14.48 3.47 -2.63
C ALA A 362 -15.15 4.21 -1.46
N ALA A 363 -15.24 3.56 -0.31
CA ALA A 363 -15.55 4.21 0.96
C ALA A 363 -14.28 4.49 1.76
N LEU A 364 -14.31 5.55 2.57
CA LEU A 364 -13.27 5.84 3.53
C LEU A 364 -13.87 6.23 4.88
N THR A 365 -13.38 5.60 5.94
CA THR A 365 -13.63 5.99 7.32
C THR A 365 -12.31 6.34 7.98
N LEU A 366 -12.22 7.53 8.57
CA LEU A 366 -11.09 7.99 9.39
C LEU A 366 -11.57 8.17 10.82
N ALA A 367 -10.84 7.67 11.83
CA ALA A 367 -11.11 8.02 13.23
C ALA A 367 -9.81 8.00 14.05
N ASN A 368 -9.62 9.01 14.91
CA ASN A 368 -8.37 9.23 15.63
C ASN A 368 -7.14 9.21 14.71
N VAL A 369 -7.24 9.96 13.59
CA VAL A 369 -6.20 10.03 12.56
C VAL A 369 -5.59 11.43 12.54
N SER A 370 -4.26 11.51 12.58
CA SER A 370 -3.55 12.79 12.39
C SER A 370 -2.86 12.80 11.03
N VAL A 371 -3.12 13.83 10.22
CA VAL A 371 -2.49 14.02 8.91
C VAL A 371 -1.79 15.37 8.89
N ASP A 372 -0.47 15.35 8.77
CA ASP A 372 0.38 16.53 8.69
C ASP A 372 1.16 16.54 7.37
N GLN A 373 0.74 17.40 6.44
CA GLN A 373 1.39 17.55 5.14
C GLN A 373 2.76 18.24 5.24
N GLY A 374 3.02 18.95 6.34
CA GLY A 374 4.23 19.72 6.58
C GLY A 374 4.62 20.63 5.41
N ARG A 375 5.66 20.28 4.65
CA ARG A 375 6.14 21.09 3.51
C ARG A 375 6.02 20.42 2.15
N ALA A 376 5.35 19.27 2.05
CA ALA A 376 5.13 18.60 0.77
C ALA A 376 4.42 19.54 -0.23
N ARG A 377 4.69 19.38 -1.52
CA ARG A 377 3.92 20.08 -2.55
C ARG A 377 2.55 19.44 -2.62
N PRO A 378 1.48 20.19 -2.76
CA PRO A 378 0.20 19.58 -3.03
C PRO A 378 0.12 19.02 -4.46
N SER A 379 -0.74 18.03 -4.66
CA SER A 379 -0.99 17.40 -5.94
C SER A 379 -1.95 18.26 -6.79
N GLU A 380 -2.06 17.97 -8.09
CA GLU A 380 -3.06 18.62 -8.95
C GLU A 380 -4.50 18.33 -8.51
N ARG A 381 -4.72 17.31 -7.68
CA ARG A 381 -6.03 16.88 -7.21
C ARG A 381 -6.27 17.25 -5.75
N GLY A 382 -5.59 18.27 -5.21
CA GLY A 382 -5.78 18.73 -3.83
C GLY A 382 -4.67 18.31 -2.87
N GLN A 383 -4.69 18.88 -1.65
CA GLN A 383 -3.57 18.82 -0.71
C GLN A 383 -3.58 17.59 0.22
N LEU A 384 -4.72 17.26 0.82
CA LEU A 384 -4.84 16.20 1.84
C LEU A 384 -5.79 15.07 1.43
N LEU A 385 -6.96 15.41 0.91
CA LEU A 385 -7.97 14.41 0.53
C LEU A 385 -8.65 14.83 -0.76
N TYR A 386 -8.70 13.88 -1.69
CA TYR A 386 -9.48 13.97 -2.91
C TYR A 386 -10.41 12.79 -3.04
N SER A 387 -11.67 13.05 -3.32
CA SER A 387 -12.65 12.02 -3.64
C SER A 387 -13.49 12.37 -4.85
N ASP A 388 -13.38 11.54 -5.89
CA ASP A 388 -14.39 11.43 -6.95
C ASP A 388 -15.28 10.18 -6.74
N SER A 389 -15.26 9.63 -5.53
CA SER A 389 -15.98 8.41 -5.18
C SER A 389 -17.40 8.67 -4.69
N LEU A 390 -18.34 7.87 -5.21
CA LEU A 390 -19.72 7.80 -4.75
C LEU A 390 -19.90 7.06 -3.42
N GLY A 391 -18.84 6.41 -2.92
CA GLY A 391 -18.86 5.81 -1.60
C GLY A 391 -18.96 6.88 -0.50
N PRO A 392 -19.40 6.50 0.71
CA PRO A 392 -19.42 7.39 1.84
C PRO A 392 -18.00 7.74 2.29
N LEU A 393 -17.86 8.96 2.80
CA LEU A 393 -16.67 9.48 3.47
C LEU A 393 -17.06 9.85 4.90
N ASP A 394 -16.54 9.12 5.87
CA ASP A 394 -16.80 9.35 7.28
C ASP A 394 -15.51 9.84 7.97
N ILE A 395 -15.53 11.10 8.43
CA ILE A 395 -14.44 11.72 9.18
C ILE A 395 -14.88 11.79 10.64
N GLY A 396 -14.42 10.81 11.42
CA GLY A 396 -14.79 10.58 12.81
C GLY A 396 -13.96 11.36 13.82
N ALA A 397 -14.41 11.31 15.09
CA ALA A 397 -13.80 12.00 16.22
C ALA A 397 -12.27 11.78 16.34
N GLY A 398 -11.57 12.82 16.81
CA GLY A 398 -10.12 12.80 17.01
C GLY A 398 -9.30 12.85 15.71
N THR A 399 -9.96 13.04 14.55
CA THR A 399 -9.26 13.22 13.28
C THR A 399 -8.82 14.67 13.10
N VAL A 400 -7.54 14.90 12.81
CA VAL A 400 -6.96 16.24 12.60
C VAL A 400 -6.24 16.26 11.25
N LEU A 401 -6.63 17.20 10.38
CA LEU A 401 -6.09 17.38 9.04
C LEU A 401 -5.32 18.71 8.95
N ILE A 402 -4.00 18.66 8.94
CA ILE A 402 -3.11 19.83 8.98
C ILE A 402 -2.54 20.09 7.58
N ALA A 403 -2.99 21.19 6.99
CA ALA A 403 -2.50 21.68 5.70
C ALA A 403 -1.13 22.33 5.87
N GLY A 404 -0.19 21.97 4.99
CA GLY A 404 1.21 22.30 5.18
C GLY A 404 1.67 23.60 4.52
N ARG A 405 1.09 23.92 3.35
CA ARG A 405 1.53 25.06 2.52
C ARG A 405 0.46 26.14 2.40
N LYS A 406 0.96 27.37 2.40
CA LYS A 406 0.23 28.58 2.00
C LYS A 406 0.02 28.57 0.50
N GLN A 407 -1.15 28.16 0.03
CA GLN A 407 -1.52 28.29 -1.37
C GLN A 407 -2.96 28.77 -1.49
N GLU A 408 -3.13 29.98 -2.04
CA GLU A 408 -4.42 30.66 -2.18
C GLU A 408 -5.37 30.00 -3.17
N GLU A 409 -4.94 29.03 -3.97
CA GLU A 409 -5.78 28.47 -5.05
C GLU A 409 -6.14 27.00 -4.86
N GLN A 410 -5.57 26.30 -3.86
CA GLN A 410 -5.75 24.85 -3.74
C GLN A 410 -6.57 24.42 -2.52
N THR A 411 -7.48 23.49 -2.78
CA THR A 411 -8.35 22.84 -1.81
C THR A 411 -7.55 21.88 -0.91
N VAL A 412 -7.77 22.01 0.40
CA VAL A 412 -7.23 21.09 1.40
C VAL A 412 -7.94 19.74 1.30
N LEU A 413 -9.27 19.79 1.21
CA LEU A 413 -10.15 18.65 1.05
C LEU A 413 -11.10 18.96 -0.10
N GLU A 414 -11.19 18.02 -1.03
CA GLU A 414 -12.04 18.14 -2.21
C GLU A 414 -12.81 16.83 -2.46
N VAL A 415 -14.13 16.94 -2.43
CA VAL A 415 -15.07 15.87 -2.75
C VAL A 415 -15.96 16.38 -3.86
N VAL A 416 -15.74 15.91 -5.09
CA VAL A 416 -16.43 16.43 -6.29
C VAL A 416 -17.67 15.64 -6.67
N GLN A 417 -17.71 14.35 -6.32
CA GLN A 417 -18.82 13.43 -6.63
C GLN A 417 -19.05 12.46 -5.46
N GLY A 418 -19.09 13.01 -4.25
CA GLY A 418 -19.15 12.23 -3.02
C GLY A 418 -20.46 11.48 -2.82
N GLY A 419 -20.40 10.32 -2.16
CA GLY A 419 -21.56 9.76 -1.47
C GLY A 419 -21.97 10.61 -0.26
N VAL A 420 -22.46 9.97 0.79
CA VAL A 420 -22.69 10.66 2.07
C VAL A 420 -21.34 11.09 2.65
N VAL A 421 -21.16 12.37 2.94
CA VAL A 421 -20.02 12.86 3.73
C VAL A 421 -20.49 13.11 5.15
N ARG A 422 -19.88 12.46 6.14
CA ARG A 422 -20.15 12.68 7.57
C ARG A 422 -18.92 13.30 8.22
N TRP A 423 -19.14 14.38 8.93
CA TRP A 423 -18.12 15.10 9.68
C TRP A 423 -18.47 15.08 11.17
N ASP A 424 -17.60 14.49 11.97
CA ASP A 424 -17.73 14.51 13.43
C ASP A 424 -17.35 15.90 13.98
N PRO A 425 -18.12 16.49 14.91
CA PRO A 425 -17.79 17.79 15.49
C PRO A 425 -16.42 17.86 16.19
N ALA A 426 -15.87 16.72 16.62
CA ALA A 426 -14.54 16.63 17.24
C ALA A 426 -13.42 16.41 16.21
N ALA A 427 -13.71 16.42 14.91
CA ALA A 427 -12.70 16.43 13.85
C ALA A 427 -12.39 17.87 13.41
N SER A 428 -11.12 18.15 13.12
CA SER A 428 -10.65 19.49 12.74
C SER A 428 -9.82 19.48 11.44
N VAL A 429 -9.89 20.62 10.74
CA VAL A 429 -8.94 20.98 9.70
C VAL A 429 -8.14 22.17 10.25
N GLU A 430 -6.83 22.11 10.11
CA GLU A 430 -5.92 23.16 10.57
C GLU A 430 -5.16 23.72 9.37
N CYS A 431 -5.16 25.05 9.26
CA CYS A 431 -4.40 25.78 8.25
C CYS A 431 -3.07 26.30 8.82
N PRO A 432 -2.08 26.60 7.96
CA PRO A 432 -0.86 27.25 8.40
C PRO A 432 -1.13 28.57 9.14
N VAL A 433 -0.24 28.96 10.04
CA VAL A 433 -0.36 30.22 10.79
C VAL A 433 -0.57 31.43 9.85
N GLY A 434 -1.56 32.24 10.18
CA GLY A 434 -2.03 33.40 9.39
C GLY A 434 -3.11 33.06 8.36
N TRP A 435 -3.64 31.83 8.38
CA TRP A 435 -4.68 31.34 7.48
C TRP A 435 -5.79 30.69 8.29
N TRP A 436 -7.00 30.70 7.73
CA TRP A 436 -8.17 30.08 8.32
C TRP A 436 -8.83 29.12 7.32
N VAL A 437 -9.59 28.15 7.84
CA VAL A 437 -10.31 27.18 7.01
C VAL A 437 -11.60 27.81 6.51
N GLU A 438 -11.65 28.04 5.21
CA GLU A 438 -12.85 28.42 4.49
C GLU A 438 -13.59 27.18 4.00
N ASN A 439 -14.88 27.10 4.34
CA ASN A 439 -15.78 26.06 3.86
C ASN A 439 -16.52 26.61 2.63
N LEU A 440 -16.14 26.13 1.45
CA LEU A 440 -16.73 26.46 0.15
C LEU A 440 -17.76 25.42 -0.29
N SER A 441 -18.14 24.50 0.60
CA SER A 441 -19.11 23.45 0.30
C SER A 441 -20.48 24.03 0.02
N ALA A 442 -21.19 23.41 -0.92
CA ALA A 442 -22.57 23.78 -1.17
C ALA A 442 -23.47 23.34 -0.01
N PRO A 443 -24.44 24.19 0.41
CA PRO A 443 -25.31 23.90 1.54
C PRO A 443 -26.32 22.77 1.29
N GLN A 444 -26.49 22.34 0.03
CA GLN A 444 -27.49 21.34 -0.37
C GLN A 444 -26.86 20.22 -1.22
N PRO A 445 -27.41 18.98 -1.16
CA PRO A 445 -26.96 17.89 -2.02
C PRO A 445 -27.21 18.24 -3.49
N HIS A 446 -26.21 18.06 -4.33
CA HIS A 446 -26.34 18.30 -5.76
C HIS A 446 -26.84 17.05 -6.46
N ILE A 447 -27.71 17.24 -7.46
CA ILE A 447 -28.13 16.19 -8.37
C ILE A 447 -27.16 16.20 -9.55
N TYR A 448 -26.36 15.15 -9.68
CA TYR A 448 -25.43 15.01 -10.81
C TYR A 448 -25.92 13.92 -11.77
N PRO A 449 -25.94 14.15 -13.09
CA PRO A 449 -26.17 13.10 -14.07
C PRO A 449 -24.98 12.14 -14.01
N LEU A 450 -25.26 10.89 -13.69
CA LEU A 450 -24.22 9.88 -13.52
C LEU A 450 -24.43 8.76 -14.52
N VAL A 451 -23.48 8.63 -15.44
CA VAL A 451 -23.42 7.49 -16.34
C VAL A 451 -22.87 6.32 -15.54
N LEU A 452 -23.77 5.57 -14.90
CA LEU A 452 -23.40 4.27 -14.37
C LEU A 452 -23.22 3.31 -15.54
N ASP A 453 -22.01 2.79 -15.69
CA ASP A 453 -21.57 1.81 -16.71
C ASP A 453 -22.35 0.46 -16.67
N TYR A 454 -23.45 0.40 -15.92
CA TYR A 454 -24.26 -0.79 -15.64
C TYR A 454 -25.73 -0.67 -16.08
N SER A 455 -26.21 0.50 -16.50
CA SER A 455 -27.56 0.66 -17.04
C SER A 455 -27.50 1.09 -18.50
N GLN A 456 -28.31 0.45 -19.35
CA GLN A 456 -28.57 0.96 -20.71
C GLN A 456 -29.33 2.30 -20.71
N ASP A 457 -29.64 2.85 -19.52
CA ASP A 457 -30.19 4.17 -19.30
C ASP A 457 -29.04 5.17 -19.11
N THR A 458 -28.92 6.12 -20.05
CA THR A 458 -27.85 7.11 -20.11
C THR A 458 -28.09 8.35 -19.24
N ASP A 459 -29.22 8.45 -18.52
CA ASP A 459 -29.57 9.61 -17.67
C ASP A 459 -30.01 9.17 -16.26
N CYS A 460 -29.16 8.39 -15.57
CA CYS A 460 -29.37 8.08 -14.15
C CYS A 460 -28.83 9.20 -13.26
N ARG A 461 -29.72 10.00 -12.66
CA ARG A 461 -29.32 11.08 -11.75
C ARG A 461 -29.27 10.62 -10.30
N MET A 462 -28.26 11.03 -9.55
CA MET A 462 -28.12 10.68 -8.12
C MET A 462 -27.75 11.88 -7.27
N ASN A 463 -28.14 11.83 -6.00
CA ASN A 463 -27.67 12.77 -4.99
C ASN A 463 -26.20 12.50 -4.69
N VAL A 464 -25.39 13.54 -4.86
CA VAL A 464 -23.97 13.54 -4.52
C VAL A 464 -23.66 14.71 -3.58
N SER A 465 -22.60 14.55 -2.81
CA SER A 465 -22.06 15.62 -1.97
C SER A 465 -20.91 16.31 -2.70
N LEU A 466 -20.94 17.64 -2.67
CA LEU A 466 -19.81 18.50 -3.02
C LEU A 466 -19.27 19.10 -1.72
N GLN A 467 -18.04 18.75 -1.35
CA GLN A 467 -17.39 19.31 -0.17
C GLN A 467 -16.03 19.90 -0.56
N LEU A 468 -15.83 21.18 -0.26
CA LEU A 468 -14.64 21.92 -0.63
C LEU A 468 -14.16 22.73 0.57
N PHE A 469 -12.99 22.36 1.10
CA PHE A 469 -12.33 23.12 2.16
C PHE A 469 -11.04 23.71 1.62
N LYS A 470 -10.81 24.97 1.95
CA LYS A 470 -9.66 25.73 1.47
C LYS A 470 -9.03 26.49 2.63
N CYS A 471 -7.71 26.64 2.61
CA CYS A 471 -7.07 27.61 3.48
C CYS A 471 -7.07 28.98 2.78
N SER A 472 -7.63 29.99 3.44
CA SER A 472 -7.65 31.37 2.96
C SER A 472 -6.89 32.27 3.94
N ALA A 473 -6.23 33.31 3.42
CA ALA A 473 -5.49 34.25 4.26
C ALA A 473 -6.45 34.93 5.24
N CYS A 474 -6.00 35.15 6.49
CA CYS A 474 -6.77 35.96 7.42
C CYS A 474 -6.95 37.38 6.87
N GLN A 475 -8.12 37.98 7.08
CA GLN A 475 -8.37 39.35 6.64
C GLN A 475 -7.42 40.35 7.35
N PRO A 476 -7.12 41.51 6.73
CA PRO A 476 -6.17 42.50 7.27
C PRO A 476 -6.43 42.94 8.71
N SER A 477 -7.68 42.89 9.19
CA SER A 477 -8.08 43.20 10.56
C SER A 477 -7.88 42.07 11.59
N HIS A 478 -7.31 40.93 11.19
CA HIS A 478 -7.20 39.69 11.97
C HIS A 478 -5.78 39.07 11.93
N TYR A 479 -4.74 39.91 11.99
CA TYR A 479 -3.35 39.47 11.81
C TYR A 479 -2.77 38.69 13.00
N SER A 480 -1.90 37.72 12.69
CA SER A 480 -1.04 37.02 13.66
C SER A 480 0.40 37.53 13.52
N LEU A 481 0.97 38.10 14.58
CA LEU A 481 2.34 38.64 14.63
C LEU A 481 3.45 37.57 14.70
N ALA A 482 3.15 36.29 14.43
CA ALA A 482 4.12 35.20 14.57
C ALA A 482 5.13 35.05 13.40
N LEU A 483 5.08 35.92 12.38
CA LEU A 483 6.00 35.91 11.24
C LEU A 483 7.02 37.05 11.33
N ASP A 484 7.89 36.98 12.33
CA ASP A 484 9.04 37.88 12.42
C ASP A 484 10.17 37.37 11.51
N ARG A 485 10.08 37.72 10.22
CA ARG A 485 11.25 37.90 9.34
C ARG A 485 11.06 39.22 8.61
N PHE A 486 11.24 40.33 9.34
CA PHE A 486 11.52 41.61 8.71
C PHE A 486 12.82 41.49 7.92
N SER A 487 12.69 41.51 6.59
CA SER A 487 13.78 41.94 5.72
C SER A 487 14.09 43.39 6.09
N THR A 488 15.30 43.63 6.56
CA THR A 488 15.80 44.95 6.95
C THR A 488 15.85 45.88 5.74
N SER A 489 14.80 46.67 5.53
CA SER A 489 14.93 47.95 4.82
C SER A 489 13.82 48.97 5.09
N SER A 490 12.77 48.68 5.87
CA SER A 490 11.82 49.72 6.32
C SER A 490 11.02 49.25 7.56
N PRO A 491 10.96 50.00 8.66
CA PRO A 491 10.01 49.72 9.73
C PRO A 491 8.60 50.11 9.26
N PRO A 492 7.55 49.30 9.55
CA PRO A 492 6.19 49.74 9.29
C PRO A 492 5.87 50.86 10.29
N ARG A 493 5.41 52.00 9.79
CA ARG A 493 4.84 53.06 10.62
C ARG A 493 3.66 52.47 11.38
N ARG A 494 3.79 52.31 12.69
CA ARG A 494 2.66 52.07 13.60
C ARG A 494 1.77 53.30 13.57
N SER A 495 0.59 53.20 12.96
CA SER A 495 -0.55 54.03 13.34
C SER A 495 -1.04 53.56 14.72
N HIS A 496 -1.30 54.49 15.62
CA HIS A 496 -1.51 54.22 17.04
C HIS A 496 -2.93 53.68 17.40
N ASP A 497 -3.75 53.33 16.40
CA ASP A 497 -5.19 53.07 16.59
C ASP A 497 -5.68 51.70 16.06
N GLU A 498 -4.78 50.78 15.69
CA GLU A 498 -5.21 49.44 15.28
C GLU A 498 -5.39 48.52 16.50
N VAL A 499 -6.63 48.45 16.98
CA VAL A 499 -7.07 47.46 17.97
C VAL A 499 -7.01 46.07 17.30
N CYS A 500 -6.07 45.22 17.73
CA CYS A 500 -6.06 43.81 17.35
C CYS A 500 -7.36 43.16 17.83
N HIS A 501 -8.22 42.71 16.91
CA HIS A 501 -9.36 41.87 17.29
C HIS A 501 -8.90 40.44 17.58
N PRO A 502 -9.44 39.77 18.61
CA PRO A 502 -9.13 38.37 18.88
C PRO A 502 -9.54 37.52 17.67
N CYS A 503 -8.64 36.65 17.20
CA CYS A 503 -8.97 35.69 16.15
C CYS A 503 -10.15 34.81 16.59
N PRO A 504 -11.21 34.66 15.78
CA PRO A 504 -12.30 33.77 16.13
C PRO A 504 -11.82 32.31 16.06
N TYR A 505 -12.16 31.52 17.09
CA TYR A 505 -12.00 30.06 17.19
C TYR A 505 -10.57 29.50 17.36
N GLY A 506 -9.81 30.06 18.31
CA GLY A 506 -8.73 29.31 18.96
C GLY A 506 -7.32 29.47 18.38
N ALA A 507 -7.02 30.56 17.66
CA ALA A 507 -5.63 30.90 17.41
C ALA A 507 -4.96 31.37 18.72
N GLU A 508 -3.93 30.67 19.17
CA GLU A 508 -3.10 31.12 20.31
C GLU A 508 -2.19 32.28 19.87
N CYS A 509 -2.44 33.47 20.42
CA CYS A 509 -1.48 34.55 20.46
C CYS A 509 -0.62 34.39 21.72
N THR A 510 0.50 33.66 21.63
CA THR A 510 1.46 33.61 22.74
C THR A 510 2.18 34.96 22.85
N GLY A 511 1.72 35.79 23.80
CA GLY A 511 2.34 37.06 24.15
C GLY A 511 3.70 36.85 24.82
N GLY A 512 4.75 37.46 24.26
CA GLY A 512 6.02 37.69 24.93
C GLY A 512 6.12 39.15 25.34
N GLY A 513 5.70 39.47 26.57
CA GLY A 513 5.81 40.82 27.14
C GLY A 513 7.16 41.07 27.81
N ARG A 514 7.64 42.32 27.73
CA ARG A 514 8.01 43.25 28.83
C ARG A 514 9.18 44.18 28.47
N GLY A 515 8.99 45.47 28.75
CA GLY A 515 10.07 46.44 28.92
C GLY A 515 9.65 47.89 28.69
N LEU A 516 9.28 48.59 29.79
CA LEU A 516 9.55 50.00 30.17
C LEU A 516 9.60 51.05 29.03
N GLN A 517 8.87 52.17 29.03
CA GLN A 517 8.56 53.15 30.09
C GLN A 517 7.25 53.85 29.75
#